data_AF-A0A973PAE7-F1
#
_entry.id   AF-A0A973PAE7-F1
#
_cell.length_a   1.000
_cell.length_b   1.000
_cell.length_c   1.000
_cell.angle_alpha   90.00
_cell.angle_beta   90.00
_cell.angle_gamma   90.00
#
_symmetry.space_group_name_H-M   'P 1'
#
loop_
_entity.id
_entity.type
_entity.pdbx_description
1 polymer ?
#
loop_
_entity_poly.entity_id
_entity_poly.type
_entity_poly.pdbx_seq_one_letter_code
_entity_poly.pdbx_strand_id
1 'polypeptide(L)'
;MLRERLRVVTFNIHHGRGPDGRLDLRRVADVLHTSGADVAALQEVDRHYAARSDFADQAAWLATALGMRLAHGANLDLDPSAPGRPRRRYGTAVLSRFPIRDSGNTLLPRFPGSEQRGLLHAT
;
A
#
# COMPACT_ATOMS: atom_id res chain seq x y z
N MET A 1 7.67 -20.84 -17.61
CA MET A 1 8.51 -21.60 -16.65
C MET A 1 8.26 -21.04 -15.26
N LEU A 2 7.88 -21.88 -14.30
CA LEU A 2 7.79 -21.47 -12.89
C LEU A 2 9.20 -21.12 -12.40
N ARG A 3 9.36 -19.92 -11.82
CA ARG A 3 10.62 -19.55 -11.18
C ARG A 3 10.71 -20.31 -9.85
N GLU A 4 11.81 -21.03 -9.62
CA GLU A 4 12.09 -21.73 -8.35
C GLU A 4 12.46 -20.78 -7.20
N ARG A 5 12.49 -19.47 -7.45
CA ARG A 5 12.89 -18.45 -6.49
C ARG A 5 11.81 -17.40 -6.34
N LEU A 6 11.36 -17.21 -5.10
CA LEU A 6 10.44 -16.15 -4.71
C LEU A 6 11.25 -14.87 -4.40
N ARG A 7 10.91 -13.76 -5.05
CA ARG A 7 11.46 -12.43 -4.70
C ARG A 7 10.42 -11.62 -3.94
N VAL A 8 10.77 -11.24 -2.72
CA VAL A 8 9.92 -10.41 -1.85
C VAL A 8 10.62 -9.09 -1.61
N VAL A 9 9.88 -7.99 -1.76
CA VAL A 9 10.33 -6.63 -1.42
C VAL A 9 9.50 -6.09 -0.29
N THR A 10 10.13 -5.37 0.63
CA THR A 10 9.43 -4.47 1.55
C THR A 10 9.85 -3.04 1.24
N PHE A 11 8.89 -2.12 1.14
CA PHE A 11 9.16 -0.73 0.79
C PHE A 11 8.18 0.23 1.46
N ASN A 12 8.72 1.12 2.29
CA ASN A 12 7.96 2.27 2.78
C ASN A 12 7.94 3.33 1.67
N ILE A 13 6.77 3.55 1.09
CA ILE A 13 6.62 4.42 -0.09
C ILE A 13 6.43 5.89 0.28
N HIS A 14 6.34 6.21 1.59
CA HIS A 14 6.13 7.56 2.12
C HIS A 14 5.03 8.29 1.35
N HIS A 15 3.83 7.68 1.27
CA HIS A 15 2.68 8.17 0.50
C HIS A 15 3.01 8.61 -0.94
N GLY A 16 3.97 7.94 -1.59
CA GLY A 16 4.42 8.24 -2.95
C GLY A 16 5.31 9.48 -3.08
N ARG A 17 5.79 10.03 -1.97
CA ARG A 17 6.59 11.25 -1.94
C ARG A 17 8.08 10.94 -1.87
N GLY A 18 8.81 11.33 -2.91
CA GLY A 18 10.26 11.15 -3.00
C GLY A 18 11.05 12.07 -2.05
N PRO A 19 12.38 11.84 -1.92
CA PRO A 19 13.27 12.72 -1.14
C PRO A 19 13.37 14.15 -1.69
N ASP A 20 13.06 14.33 -2.97
CA ASP A 20 12.89 15.62 -3.64
C ASP A 20 11.57 16.32 -3.27
N GLY A 21 10.77 15.71 -2.40
CA GLY A 21 9.49 16.22 -1.94
C GLY A 21 8.37 16.12 -2.98
N ARG A 22 8.60 15.48 -4.13
CA ARG A 22 7.61 15.35 -5.21
C ARG A 22 6.77 14.10 -5.04
N LEU A 23 5.45 14.23 -5.24
CA LEU A 23 4.53 13.10 -5.34
C LEU A 23 4.69 12.45 -6.71
N ASP A 24 5.16 11.20 -6.73
CA ASP A 24 5.45 10.47 -7.96
C ASP A 24 5.25 8.96 -7.74
N LEU A 25 4.01 8.49 -7.91
CA LEU A 25 3.67 7.08 -7.78
C LEU A 25 4.32 6.22 -8.87
N ARG A 26 4.65 6.82 -10.02
CA ARG A 26 5.31 6.11 -11.12
C ARG A 26 6.72 5.71 -10.73
N ARG A 27 7.45 6.58 -10.04
CA ARG A 27 8.76 6.25 -9.48
C ARG A 27 8.70 5.04 -8.54
N VAL A 28 7.67 4.94 -7.70
CA VAL A 28 7.46 3.76 -6.83
C VAL A 28 7.22 2.51 -7.68
N ALA A 29 6.35 2.58 -8.69
CA ALA A 29 6.11 1.45 -9.59
C ALA A 29 7.38 1.03 -10.34
N ASP A 30 8.18 1.96 -10.85
CA ASP A 30 9.40 1.65 -11.59
C ASP A 30 10.45 0.95 -10.70
N VAL A 31 10.56 1.35 -9.42
CA VAL A 31 11.40 0.65 -8.43
C VAL A 31 10.92 -0.79 -8.21
N LEU A 32 9.62 -0.97 -7.96
CA LEU A 32 9.03 -2.30 -7.75
C LEU A 32 9.16 -3.19 -8.99
N HIS A 33 8.92 -2.65 -10.17
CA HIS A 33 9.08 -3.35 -11.45
C HIS A 33 10.54 -3.80 -11.65
N THR A 34 11.50 -2.88 -11.50
CA THR A 34 12.92 -3.14 -11.73
C THR A 34 13.51 -4.14 -10.75
N SER A 35 12.99 -4.18 -9.51
CA SER A 35 13.38 -5.21 -8.52
C SER A 35 13.04 -6.64 -8.96
N GLY A 36 12.06 -6.78 -9.86
CA GLY A 36 11.51 -8.07 -10.27
C GLY A 36 10.78 -8.79 -9.13
N ALA A 37 10.12 -8.03 -8.24
CA ALA A 37 9.36 -8.56 -7.11
C ALA A 37 8.22 -9.48 -7.57
N ASP A 38 8.08 -10.62 -6.90
CA ASP A 38 6.90 -11.46 -7.02
C ASP A 38 5.83 -11.06 -5.98
N VAL A 39 6.28 -10.59 -4.81
CA VAL A 39 5.46 -10.01 -3.75
C VAL A 39 6.11 -8.72 -3.24
N ALA A 40 5.33 -7.67 -3.07
CA ALA A 40 5.76 -6.41 -2.47
C ALA A 40 4.89 -6.07 -1.24
N ALA A 41 5.51 -5.92 -0.08
CA ALA A 41 4.88 -5.43 1.15
C ALA A 41 5.18 -3.93 1.30
N LEU A 42 4.15 -3.11 1.20
CA LEU A 42 4.25 -1.65 1.18
C LEU A 42 3.77 -1.05 2.49
N GLN A 43 4.47 -0.03 2.97
CA GLN A 43 4.08 0.78 4.12
C GLN A 43 3.83 2.23 3.71
N GLU A 44 3.08 2.94 4.55
CA GLU A 44 2.68 4.34 4.36
C GLU A 44 1.89 4.59 3.07
N VAL A 45 0.94 3.70 2.81
CA VAL A 45 0.10 3.74 1.61
C VAL A 45 -1.17 4.54 1.91
N ASP A 46 -1.40 5.61 1.16
CA ASP A 46 -2.65 6.36 1.21
C ASP A 46 -3.70 5.75 0.28
N ARG A 47 -4.94 5.72 0.75
CA ARG A 47 -6.14 5.40 -0.04
C ARG A 47 -7.20 6.44 0.22
N HIS A 48 -7.27 7.43 -0.67
CA HIS A 48 -8.13 8.61 -0.52
C HIS A 48 -7.88 9.39 0.77
N TYR A 49 -6.67 9.30 1.33
CA TYR A 49 -6.43 9.73 2.70
C TYR A 49 -6.40 11.24 2.88
N ALA A 50 -5.60 11.95 2.07
CA ALA A 50 -5.41 13.40 2.22
C ALA A 50 -4.87 14.03 0.93
N ALA A 51 -4.85 15.36 0.89
CA ALA A 51 -4.29 16.13 -0.22
C ALA A 51 -2.79 15.85 -0.47
N ARG A 52 -2.04 15.34 0.52
CA ARG A 52 -0.61 14.99 0.37
C ARG A 52 -0.34 13.94 -0.72
N SER A 53 -1.36 13.16 -1.07
CA SER A 53 -1.32 12.07 -2.05
C SER A 53 -2.36 12.30 -3.16
N ASP A 54 -2.84 13.53 -3.33
CA ASP A 54 -3.93 13.90 -4.25
C ASP A 54 -5.20 13.03 -4.07
N PHE A 55 -5.42 12.52 -2.85
CA PHE A 55 -6.49 11.57 -2.54
C PHE A 55 -6.50 10.32 -3.45
N ALA A 56 -5.34 9.92 -3.99
CA ALA A 56 -5.22 8.72 -4.81
C ALA A 56 -5.53 7.45 -4.01
N ASP A 57 -6.06 6.43 -4.69
CA ASP A 57 -5.99 5.04 -4.23
C ASP A 57 -4.64 4.45 -4.65
N GLN A 58 -3.60 4.70 -3.86
CA GLN A 58 -2.23 4.38 -4.25
C GLN A 58 -2.01 2.88 -4.41
N ALA A 59 -2.62 2.10 -3.52
CA ALA A 59 -2.62 0.65 -3.56
C ALA A 59 -3.23 0.13 -4.88
N ALA A 60 -4.43 0.59 -5.25
CA ALA A 60 -5.08 0.16 -6.49
C ALA A 60 -4.32 0.63 -7.74
N TRP A 61 -3.76 1.84 -7.72
CA TRP A 61 -2.95 2.36 -8.82
C TRP A 61 -1.70 1.52 -9.04
N LEU A 62 -0.93 1.23 -7.99
CA LEU A 62 0.29 0.42 -8.08
C LEU A 62 -0.01 -1.01 -8.52
N ALA A 63 -1.07 -1.62 -7.97
CA ALA A 63 -1.53 -2.95 -8.37
C ALA A 63 -1.83 -3.02 -9.88
N THR A 64 -2.56 -2.02 -10.39
CA THR A 64 -2.89 -1.90 -11.82
C THR A 64 -1.65 -1.70 -12.67
N ALA A 65 -0.78 -0.76 -12.28
CA ALA A 65 0.45 -0.42 -13.02
C ALA A 65 1.43 -1.60 -13.11
N LEU A 66 1.45 -2.48 -12.10
CA LEU A 66 2.35 -3.63 -12.01
C LEU A 66 1.70 -4.95 -12.48
N GLY A 67 0.40 -4.94 -12.78
CA GLY A 67 -0.36 -6.17 -13.10
C GLY A 67 -0.39 -7.16 -11.93
N MET A 68 -0.42 -6.65 -10.70
CA MET A 68 -0.39 -7.45 -9.47
C MET A 68 -1.74 -7.40 -8.75
N ARG A 69 -2.00 -8.42 -7.95
CA ARG A 69 -3.16 -8.51 -7.05
C ARG A 69 -2.88 -7.73 -5.77
N LEU A 70 -3.93 -7.23 -5.14
CA LEU A 70 -3.85 -6.30 -4.04
C LEU A 70 -4.57 -6.83 -2.79
N ALA A 71 -3.91 -6.74 -1.64
CA ALA A 71 -4.55 -6.67 -0.33
C ALA A 71 -4.13 -5.36 0.36
N HIS A 72 -5.06 -4.70 1.07
CA HIS A 72 -4.80 -3.44 1.77
C HIS A 72 -5.32 -3.52 3.21
N GLY A 73 -4.45 -3.21 4.16
CA GLY A 73 -4.75 -3.13 5.59
C GLY A 73 -4.78 -1.67 6.04
N ALA A 74 -5.97 -1.14 6.37
CA ALA A 74 -6.11 0.21 6.90
C ALA A 74 -5.74 0.24 8.38
N ASN A 75 -4.70 1.00 8.73
CA ASN A 75 -4.29 1.26 10.10
C ASN A 75 -5.02 2.50 10.65
N LEU A 76 -5.31 3.46 9.78
CA LEU A 76 -6.23 4.56 10.03
C LEU A 76 -7.38 4.45 9.04
N ASP A 77 -8.61 4.55 9.53
CA ASP A 77 -9.82 4.52 8.71
C ASP A 77 -10.77 5.65 9.18
N LEU A 78 -10.75 6.77 8.47
CA LEU A 78 -11.50 7.97 8.80
C LEU A 78 -12.71 8.12 7.88
N ASP A 79 -13.69 8.91 8.35
CA ASP A 79 -14.86 9.26 7.55
C ASP A 79 -14.48 10.04 6.28
N PRO A 80 -15.34 9.97 5.24
CA PRO A 80 -15.15 10.76 4.03
C PRO A 80 -15.00 12.24 4.32
N SER A 81 -14.20 12.96 3.52
CA SER A 81 -14.05 14.42 3.65
C SER A 81 -15.31 15.20 3.26
N ALA A 82 -16.22 14.59 2.50
CA ALA A 82 -17.50 15.15 2.09
C ALA A 82 -18.50 14.03 1.77
N PRO A 83 -19.83 14.29 1.81
CA PRO A 83 -20.84 13.34 1.38
C PRO A 83 -20.56 12.79 -0.02
N GLY A 84 -20.72 11.48 -0.21
CA GLY A 84 -20.48 10.80 -1.48
C GLY A 84 -19.01 10.53 -1.82
N ARG A 85 -18.04 10.96 -1.00
CA ARG A 85 -16.62 10.60 -1.15
C ARG A 85 -16.31 9.25 -0.48
N PRO A 86 -15.26 8.54 -0.94
CA PRO A 86 -14.80 7.33 -0.26
C PRO A 86 -14.23 7.63 1.14
N ARG A 87 -14.20 6.61 1.99
CA ARG A 87 -13.51 6.66 3.29
C ARG A 87 -12.02 6.93 3.09
N ARG A 88 -11.42 7.64 4.05
CA ARG A 88 -10.03 8.08 4.01
C ARG A 88 -9.18 7.07 4.77
N ARG A 89 -8.36 6.29 4.08
CA ARG A 89 -7.62 5.17 4.67
C ARG A 89 -6.12 5.32 4.49
N TYR A 90 -5.37 4.91 5.50
CA TYR A 90 -3.91 4.88 5.47
C TYR A 90 -3.40 3.62 6.16
N GLY A 91 -2.37 2.98 5.59
CA GLY A 91 -1.80 1.79 6.21
C GLY A 91 -0.81 1.05 5.32
N THR A 92 -0.98 -0.26 5.23
CA THR A 92 -0.09 -1.17 4.51
C THR A 92 -0.80 -1.81 3.32
N ALA A 93 -0.02 -2.26 2.34
CA ALA A 93 -0.54 -3.02 1.20
C ALA A 93 0.39 -4.19 0.86
N VAL A 94 -0.19 -5.28 0.35
CA VAL A 94 0.53 -6.38 -0.27
C VAL A 94 0.15 -6.41 -1.74
N LEU A 95 1.15 -6.34 -2.62
CA LEU A 95 1.01 -6.58 -4.06
C LEU A 95 1.61 -7.94 -4.39
N SER A 96 0.87 -8.81 -5.08
CA SER A 96 1.31 -10.17 -5.40
C SER A 96 1.04 -10.54 -6.85
N ARG A 97 2.01 -11.18 -7.51
CA ARG A 97 1.77 -11.81 -8.82
C ARG A 97 0.85 -13.03 -8.71
N PHE A 98 0.84 -13.69 -7.55
CA PHE A 98 0.03 -14.87 -7.27
C PHE A 98 -1.36 -14.50 -6.73
N PRO A 99 -2.39 -15.35 -6.93
CA PRO A 99 -3.69 -15.20 -6.29
C PRO A 99 -3.58 -14.92 -4.79
N ILE A 100 -4.28 -13.88 -4.32
CA ILE A 100 -4.57 -13.68 -2.91
C ILE A 100 -5.94 -14.33 -2.66
N ARG A 101 -5.97 -15.37 -1.84
CA ARG A 101 -7.14 -16.16 -1.49
C ARG A 101 -7.84 -15.59 -0.27
N ASP A 102 -7.07 -15.12 0.70
CA ASP A 102 -7.59 -14.49 1.91
C ASP A 102 -6.68 -13.35 2.38
N SER A 103 -7.26 -12.38 3.08
CA SER A 103 -6.48 -11.31 3.69
C SER A 103 -7.22 -10.68 4.86
N GLY A 104 -6.46 -10.26 5.88
CA GLY A 104 -6.98 -9.62 7.07
C GLY A 104 -5.99 -8.64 7.67
N ASN A 105 -6.50 -7.68 8.44
CA ASN A 105 -5.69 -6.67 9.10
C ASN A 105 -5.97 -6.68 10.60
N THR A 106 -4.93 -6.88 11.40
CA THR A 106 -5.01 -6.83 12.86
C THR A 106 -4.36 -5.55 13.34
N LEU A 107 -5.12 -4.70 14.04
CA LEU A 107 -4.56 -3.53 14.70
C LEU A 107 -3.58 -3.97 15.79
N LEU A 108 -2.38 -3.39 15.78
CA LEU A 108 -1.38 -3.63 16.81
C LEU A 108 -1.63 -2.71 18.02
N PRO A 109 -1.10 -3.03 19.22
CA PRO A 109 -1.20 -2.16 20.38
C PRO A 109 -0.77 -0.74 20.06
N ARG A 110 -1.59 0.23 20.47
CA ARG A 110 -1.32 1.66 20.28
C ARG A 110 -0.84 2.26 21.60
N PHE A 111 0.32 2.91 21.54
CA PHE A 111 0.87 3.63 22.69
C PHE A 111 0.39 5.08 22.70
N PRO A 112 0.30 5.73 23.87
CA PRO A 112 -0.02 7.15 23.94
C PRO A 112 0.93 7.98 23.07
N GLY A 113 0.38 8.87 22.25
CA GLY A 113 1.14 9.72 21.33
C GLY A 113 1.62 9.03 20.04
N SER A 114 1.39 7.73 19.86
CA SER A 114 1.75 7.04 18.61
C SER A 114 0.57 6.96 17.63
N GLU A 115 0.91 6.90 16.34
CA GLU A 115 -0.01 6.56 15.28
C GLU A 115 -0.40 5.07 15.36
N GLN A 116 -1.65 4.75 15.02
CA GLN A 116 -2.13 3.37 14.97
C GLN A 116 -1.31 2.54 13.97
N ARG A 117 -0.90 1.35 14.39
CA ARG A 117 -0.18 0.37 13.55
C ARG A 117 -1.05 -0.86 13.30
N GLY A 118 -0.72 -1.63 12.28
CA GLY A 118 -1.42 -2.87 11.96
C GLY A 118 -0.53 -3.90 11.30
N LEU A 119 -0.94 -5.16 11.42
CA LEU A 119 -0.39 -6.33 10.77
C LEU A 119 -1.36 -6.77 9.67
N LEU A 120 -0.98 -6.55 8.41
CA LEU A 120 -1.66 -7.10 7.25
C LEU A 120 -1.12 -8.50 6.97
N HIS A 121 -2.00 -9.49 6.90
CA HIS A 121 -1.69 -10.82 6.38
C HIS A 121 -2.45 -11.08 5.07
N ALA A 122 -1.86 -11.86 4.17
CA ALA A 122 -2.45 -12.30 2.92
C ALA A 122 -1.95 -13.71 2.57
N THR A 123 -2.83 -14.60 2.12
CA THR A 123 -2.53 -15.99 1.73
C THR A 123 -3.03 -16.32 0.33
#